data_AF-A0AAU5VRR6-F1
#
_entry.id   AF-A0AAU5VRR6-F1
#
_cell.length_a   1.000
_cell.length_b   1.000
_cell.length_c   1.000
_cell.angle_alpha   90.00
_cell.angle_beta   90.00
_cell.angle_gamma   90.00
#
_symmetry.space_group_name_H-M   'P 1'
#
loop_
_entity.id
_entity.type
_entity.pdbx_description
1 polymer ?
#
loop_
_entity_poly.entity_id
_entity_poly.type
_entity_poly.pdbx_seq_one_letter_code
_entity_poly.pdbx_strand_id
1 'polypeptide(L)'
;MTAEEPKAPKPRVQLVIGIIRRGNEILLVRESIGAAGEILWSLPGGGVEDGELMHEALRRELREETGLLVGDPVRTARRSGSPSSAI
;
A
#
# COMPACT_ATOMS: atom_id res chain seq x y z
N MET A 1 1.89 -1.25 42.56
CA MET A 1 1.61 -0.18 41.59
C MET A 1 2.77 -0.14 40.61
N THR A 2 2.68 -0.90 39.53
CA THR A 2 3.67 -0.85 38.43
C THR A 2 3.20 0.24 37.47
N ALA A 3 4.01 1.29 37.31
CA ALA A 3 3.77 2.31 36.30
C ALA A 3 3.95 1.64 34.92
N GLU A 4 2.95 1.74 34.05
CA GLU A 4 3.11 1.38 32.64
C GLU A 4 4.17 2.29 32.02
N GLU A 5 5.22 1.70 31.44
CA GLU A 5 6.18 2.45 30.64
C GLU A 5 5.51 3.02 29.39
N PRO A 6 5.89 4.25 28.96
CA PRO A 6 5.32 4.85 27.77
C PRO A 6 5.67 4.01 26.53
N LYS A 7 4.65 3.37 25.96
CA LYS A 7 4.78 2.59 24.72
C LYS A 7 5.17 3.52 23.57
N ALA A 8 6.31 3.24 22.94
CA ALA A 8 6.76 3.99 21.77
C ALA A 8 5.65 4.07 20.69
N PRO A 9 5.48 5.21 20.02
CA PRO A 9 4.45 5.35 18.99
C PRO A 9 4.67 4.31 17.90
N LYS A 10 3.59 3.61 17.52
CA LYS A 10 3.64 2.65 16.41
C LYS A 10 4.06 3.38 15.14
N PRO A 11 5.03 2.87 14.35
CA PRO A 11 5.43 3.50 13.11
C PRO A 11 4.22 3.67 12.20
N ARG A 12 4.04 4.89 11.67
CA ARG A 12 2.96 5.20 10.73
C ARG A 12 3.41 4.75 9.36
N VAL A 13 2.96 3.58 8.93
CA VAL A 13 3.17 3.13 7.55
C VAL A 13 2.20 3.86 6.65
N GLN A 14 2.71 4.54 5.62
CA GLN A 14 1.90 5.11 4.55
C GLN A 14 1.93 4.17 3.36
N LEU A 15 0.74 3.81 2.87
CA LEU A 15 0.57 2.91 1.74
C LEU A 15 -0.09 3.65 0.57
N VAL A 16 0.26 3.22 -0.64
CA VAL A 16 -0.38 3.65 -1.89
C VAL A 16 -0.89 2.41 -2.61
N ILE A 17 -2.09 2.51 -3.17
CA ILE A 17 -2.73 1.42 -3.91
C ILE A 17 -3.24 1.97 -5.23
N GLY A 18 -2.93 1.28 -6.33
CA GLY A 18 -3.33 1.64 -7.67
C GLY A 18 -4.63 0.97 -8.09
N ILE A 19 -5.59 1.75 -8.61
CA ILE A 19 -6.74 1.22 -9.36
C ILE A 19 -6.56 1.63 -10.82
N ILE A 20 -6.07 0.69 -11.62
CA ILE A 20 -5.81 0.90 -13.05
C ILE A 20 -6.93 0.25 -13.82
N ARG A 21 -7.64 1.05 -14.61
CA ARG A 21 -8.81 0.62 -15.38
C ARG A 21 -8.50 0.65 -16.87
N ARG A 22 -8.87 -0.41 -17.58
CA ARG A 22 -8.90 -0.47 -19.04
C ARG A 22 -10.28 -0.96 -19.48
N GLY A 23 -11.09 -0.08 -20.07
CA GLY A 23 -12.48 -0.42 -20.41
C GLY A 23 -13.28 -0.80 -19.17
N ASN A 24 -13.69 -2.07 -19.03
CA ASN A 24 -14.40 -2.59 -17.87
C ASN A 24 -13.54 -3.48 -16.96
N GLU A 25 -12.23 -3.53 -17.21
CA GLU A 25 -11.29 -4.37 -16.49
C GLU A 25 -10.51 -3.55 -15.46
N ILE A 26 -10.16 -4.17 -14.34
CA ILE A 26 -9.25 -3.62 -13.32
C ILE A 26 -8.01 -4.51 -13.29
N LEU A 27 -6.83 -3.88 -13.24
CA LEU A 27 -5.57 -4.59 -13.06
C LEU A 27 -5.45 -5.15 -11.64
N LEU A 28 -5.14 -6.43 -11.54
CA LEU A 28 -4.75 -7.10 -10.31
C LEU A 28 -3.36 -7.71 -10.51
N VAL A 29 -2.59 -7.76 -9.44
CA VAL A 29 -1.33 -8.51 -9.38
C VAL A 29 -1.56 -9.83 -8.65
N ARG A 30 -0.80 -10.84 -9.04
CA ARG A 30 -0.83 -12.17 -8.45
C ARG A 30 0.42 -12.36 -7.63
N GLU A 31 0.25 -12.46 -6.33
CA GLU A 31 1.35 -12.67 -5.40
C GLU A 31 1.28 -14.07 -4.81
N SER A 32 2.46 -14.65 -4.56
CA SER A 32 2.59 -15.86 -3.77
C SER A 32 2.90 -15.43 -2.34
N ILE A 33 1.97 -15.68 -1.44
CA ILE A 33 2.12 -15.39 -0.02
C ILE A 33 2.40 -16.69 0.76
N GLY A 34 2.95 -16.54 1.96
CA GLY A 34 3.17 -17.67 2.88
C GLY A 34 4.25 -18.67 2.43
N ALA A 35 4.57 -19.61 3.32
CA ALA A 35 5.56 -20.65 3.05
C ALA A 35 5.02 -21.75 2.12
N ALA A 36 3.70 -21.91 2.04
CA ALA A 36 3.04 -22.91 1.20
C ALA A 36 2.72 -22.39 -0.22
N GLY A 37 3.01 -21.11 -0.49
CA GLY A 37 2.81 -20.49 -1.80
C GLY A 37 1.35 -20.24 -2.15
N GLU A 38 0.53 -19.86 -1.16
CA GLU A 38 -0.85 -19.48 -1.42
C GLU A 38 -0.91 -18.30 -2.39
N ILE A 39 -1.85 -18.35 -3.33
CA ILE A 39 -2.00 -17.29 -4.32
C ILE A 39 -3.01 -16.26 -3.81
N LEU A 40 -2.57 -15.01 -3.77
CA LEU A 40 -3.42 -13.85 -3.51
C LEU A 40 -3.48 -12.98 -4.76
N TRP A 41 -4.69 -12.51 -5.08
CA TRP A 41 -4.89 -11.44 -6.04
C TRP A 41 -5.14 -10.13 -5.28
N SER A 42 -4.30 -9.14 -5.52
CA SER A 42 -4.29 -7.84 -4.84
C SER A 42 -4.33 -6.71 -5.87
N LEU A 43 -4.68 -5.51 -5.40
CA LEU A 43 -4.41 -4.30 -6.17
C LEU A 43 -2.92 -3.99 -6.04
N PRO A 44 -2.24 -3.57 -7.13
CA PRO A 44 -0.82 -3.23 -7.08
C PRO A 44 -0.56 -2.01 -6.20
N GLY A 45 0.61 -1.95 -5.59
CA GLY A 45 1.05 -0.85 -4.75
C GLY A 45 1.80 -1.31 -3.51
N GLY A 46 2.29 -0.34 -2.74
CA GLY A 46 3.19 -0.66 -1.64
C GLY A 46 3.41 0.50 -0.68
N GLY A 47 4.54 0.44 0.01
CA GLY A 47 4.96 1.43 0.99
C GLY A 47 5.46 2.70 0.32
N VAL A 48 5.13 3.84 0.92
CA VAL A 48 5.81 5.10 0.60
C VAL A 48 7.13 5.13 1.36
N GLU A 49 8.23 5.35 0.65
CA GLU A 49 9.55 5.45 1.25
C GLU A 49 9.80 6.83 1.89
N ASP A 50 10.82 6.92 2.75
CA ASP A 50 11.17 8.17 3.42
C ASP A 50 11.61 9.23 2.40
N GLY A 51 10.89 10.36 2.40
CA GLY A 51 11.13 11.47 1.47
C GLY A 51 10.42 11.35 0.13
N GLU A 52 9.70 10.25 -0.13
CA GLU A 52 8.98 10.01 -1.37
C GLU A 52 7.58 10.64 -1.37
N LEU A 53 7.17 11.27 -2.48
CA LEU A 53 5.78 11.71 -2.64
C LEU A 53 4.87 10.52 -2.93
N MET A 54 3.62 10.55 -2.46
CA MET A 54 2.68 9.43 -2.65
C MET A 54 2.49 9.00 -4.11
N HIS A 55 2.47 9.95 -5.05
CA HIS A 55 2.32 9.61 -6.47
C HIS A 55 3.62 9.06 -7.07
N GLU A 56 4.79 9.45 -6.55
CA GLU A 56 6.07 8.87 -6.95
C GLU A 56 6.17 7.42 -6.51
N ALA A 57 5.82 7.14 -5.25
CA ALA A 57 5.71 5.79 -4.70
C ALA A 57 4.79 4.93 -5.56
N LEU A 58 3.60 5.44 -5.88
CA LEU A 58 2.63 4.68 -6.69
C LEU A 58 3.19 4.33 -8.07
N ARG A 59 3.87 5.27 -8.73
CA ARG A 59 4.49 5.01 -10.04
C ARG A 59 5.64 4.01 -9.94
N ARG A 60 6.46 4.10 -8.90
CA ARG A 60 7.57 3.17 -8.65
C ARG A 60 7.05 1.75 -8.48
N GLU A 61 6.11 1.55 -7.55
CA GLU A 61 5.49 0.26 -7.26
C GLU A 61 4.82 -0.33 -8.51
N LEU A 62 4.02 0.45 -9.23
CA LEU A 62 3.36 -0.03 -10.46
C LEU A 62 4.37 -0.46 -11.53
N ARG A 63 5.46 0.27 -11.69
CA ARG A 63 6.52 -0.08 -12.64
C ARG A 63 7.22 -1.37 -12.21
N GLU A 64 7.51 -1.54 -10.93
CA GLU A 64 8.23 -2.71 -10.41
C GLU A 64 7.38 -3.99 -10.47
N GLU A 65 6.12 -3.91 -10.07
CA GLU A 65 5.22 -5.07 -10.01
C GLU A 65 4.65 -5.46 -11.37
N THR A 66 4.44 -4.50 -12.26
CA THR A 66 3.66 -4.70 -13.50
C THR A 66 4.38 -4.30 -14.78
N GLY A 67 5.50 -3.58 -14.67
CA GLY A 67 6.21 -2.99 -15.81
C GLY A 67 5.52 -1.78 -16.44
N LEU A 68 4.37 -1.34 -15.90
CA LEU A 68 3.61 -0.24 -16.48
C LEU A 68 4.23 1.13 -16.15
N LEU A 69 4.31 1.98 -17.16
CA LEU A 69 4.59 3.41 -17.00
C LEU A 69 3.27 4.16 -16.99
N VAL A 70 2.95 4.81 -15.87
CA VAL A 70 1.71 5.55 -15.69
C VAL A 70 1.99 7.03 -15.45
N GLY A 71 1.05 7.88 -15.90
CA GLY A 71 1.05 9.30 -15.56
C GLY A 71 0.50 9.55 -14.15
N ASP A 72 0.21 10.82 -13.85
CA ASP A 72 -0.32 11.19 -12.54
C ASP A 72 -1.73 10.63 -12.30
N PRO A 73 -2.09 10.30 -11.04
CA PRO A 73 -3.42 9.79 -10.72
C PRO A 73 -4.51 10.80 -11.06
N VAL A 74 -5.51 10.36 -11.84
CA VAL A 74 -6.69 11.18 -12.18
C VAL A 74 -7.66 11.37 -11.01
N ARG A 75 -7.59 10.49 -10.00
CA ARG A 75 -8.39 10.58 -8.77
C ARG A 75 -7.60 9.98 -7.62
N THR A 76 -7.64 10.64 -6.47
CA THR A 76 -7.01 10.15 -5.24
C THR A 76 -8.04 10.08 -4.12
N ALA A 77 -7.83 9.14 -3.20
CA ALA A 77 -8.58 9.03 -1.96
C ALA A 77 -7.59 8.68 -0.85
N ARG A 78 -7.77 9.26 0.34
CA ARG A 78 -6.90 9.02 1.49
C ARG A 78 -7.73 8.50 2.65
N ARG A 79 -7.26 7.43 3.29
CA ARG A 79 -7.80 6.95 4.55
C ARG A 79 -6.70 6.97 5.60
N SER A 80 -6.90 7.73 6.66
CA SER A 80 -6.07 7.66 7.87
C SER A 80 -6.73 6.71 8.87
N GLY A 81 -6.01 5.68 9.31
CA GLY A 81 -6.41 4.90 10.48
C GLY A 81 -5.94 5.59 11.76
N SER A 82 -6.81 5.72 12.75
CA SER A 82 -6.35 5.84 14.14
C SER A 82 -5.76 4.49 14.57
N PRO A 83 -4.71 4.44 15.41
CA PRO A 83 -4.28 3.18 15.99
C PRO A 83 -5.49 2.55 16.66
N SER A 84 -5.95 1.39 16.17
CA SER A 84 -7.01 0.66 16.85
C SER A 84 -6.48 0.31 18.24
N SER A 85 -7.15 0.83 19.27
CA SER A 85 -7.12 0.24 20.60
C SER A 85 -7.72 -1.15 20.45
N ALA A 86 -6.89 -2.14 20.16
CA ALA A 86 -7.32 -3.53 20.17
C ALA A 86 -7.81 -3.85 21.59
N ILE A 87 -9.02 -4.39 21.63
CA ILE A 87 -9.77 -4.86 22.80
C ILE A 87 -9.04 -6.04 23.44
#